data_AF-E9DBJ8-F1
#
_entry.id   AF-E9DBJ8-F1
#
_cell.length_a   1.000
_cell.length_b   1.000
_cell.length_c   1.000
_cell.angle_alpha   90.00
_cell.angle_beta   90.00
_cell.angle_gamma   90.00
#
_symmetry.space_group_name_H-M   'P 1'
#
loop_
_entity.id
_entity.type
_entity.pdbx_description
1 polymer ?
#
loop_
_entity_poly.entity_id
_entity_poly.type
_entity_poly.pdbx_seq_one_letter_code
_entity_poly.pdbx_strand_id
1 'polypeptide(L)'
;MGTVLEEPPYGFTFSAQTPLWSSHLLLSHPTTLSEIHRSYVDAGADIVLTATYQASFEGFARTAIVPANVPADHKQDERHGHATYRPMDATRYMRSAIPLAYSSFNFSSKPPRVALSLGPYGATMCPVSAEYTGIYPEEMSNTAALEAWHAKRLEVYMEDPETWRKIEFLGFETVRRWDEVLAIRGAMGKLLQIAESGQSRKWWISGVFPQEDIDEEDVRRWTSAAFGSTSENGLHPWGIGVNCTRLENIERIVDIMEDELGREKLTDNGERASVGSS
;
A
#
# COMPACT_ATOMS: atom_id res chain seq x y z
N MET A 1 5.60 -3.72 11.18
CA MET A 1 6.95 -3.12 11.08
C MET A 1 7.08 -1.79 11.83
N GLY A 2 6.22 -0.79 11.61
CA GLY A 2 6.33 0.52 12.28
C GLY A 2 6.41 0.44 13.81
N THR A 3 5.50 -0.30 14.46
CA THR A 3 5.49 -0.48 15.93
C THR A 3 6.73 -1.21 16.45
N VAL A 4 7.17 -2.26 15.75
CA VAL A 4 8.39 -3.02 16.10
C VAL A 4 9.62 -2.11 16.09
N LEU A 5 9.66 -1.12 15.20
CA LEU A 5 10.77 -0.16 15.12
C LEU A 5 10.82 0.79 16.31
N GLU A 6 9.68 1.09 16.95
CA GLU A 6 9.60 1.96 18.12
C GLU A 6 9.98 1.21 19.42
N GLU A 7 9.80 -0.11 19.44
CA GLU A 7 10.10 -0.96 20.60
C GLU A 7 11.60 -1.33 20.71
N PRO A 8 12.09 -1.68 21.91
CA PRO A 8 13.41 -2.27 22.08
C PRO A 8 13.58 -3.56 21.24
N PRO A 9 14.76 -3.79 20.63
CA PRO A 9 16.01 -3.03 20.79
C PRO A 9 16.19 -1.86 19.82
N TYR A 10 15.21 -1.54 18.97
CA TYR A 10 15.38 -0.59 17.85
C TYR A 10 15.18 0.87 18.26
N GLY A 11 14.09 1.18 18.97
CA GLY A 11 13.87 2.49 19.59
C GLY A 11 13.82 3.69 18.64
N PHE A 12 13.37 3.51 17.40
CA PHE A 12 13.18 4.62 16.46
C PHE A 12 12.02 5.53 16.88
N THR A 13 12.15 6.83 16.65
CA THR A 13 11.06 7.79 16.79
C THR A 13 10.78 8.42 15.44
N PHE A 14 9.54 8.32 14.98
CA PHE A 14 9.10 8.97 13.76
C PHE A 14 8.34 10.25 14.07
N SER A 15 8.55 11.27 13.24
CA SER A 15 7.98 12.61 13.40
C SER A 15 7.69 13.24 12.05
N ALA A 16 7.14 14.46 12.03
CA ALA A 16 6.93 15.21 10.79
C ALA A 16 8.24 15.46 10.00
N GLN A 17 9.40 15.37 10.65
CA GLN A 17 10.72 15.47 10.02
C GLN A 17 11.10 14.19 9.23
N THR A 18 10.42 13.07 9.49
CA THR A 18 10.56 11.78 8.79
C THR A 18 9.21 11.39 8.16
N PRO A 19 8.75 12.09 7.11
CA PRO A 19 7.41 11.89 6.53
C PRO A 19 7.21 10.52 5.87
N LEU A 20 8.30 9.77 5.68
CA LEU A 20 8.31 8.41 5.15
C LEU A 20 8.10 7.32 6.23
N TRP A 21 8.06 7.69 7.52
CA TRP A 21 7.93 6.77 8.66
C TRP A 21 8.88 5.56 8.53
N SER A 22 8.39 4.32 8.58
CA SER A 22 9.20 3.12 8.42
C SER A 22 9.88 3.03 7.05
N SER A 23 9.31 3.65 6.01
CA SER A 23 9.96 3.76 4.69
C SER A 23 11.22 4.64 4.75
N HIS A 24 11.38 5.49 5.78
CA HIS A 24 12.60 6.27 5.99
C HIS A 24 13.83 5.38 6.26
N LEU A 25 13.64 4.13 6.68
CA LEU A 25 14.75 3.19 6.84
C LEU A 25 15.37 2.77 5.50
N LEU A 26 14.65 2.89 4.37
CA LEU A 26 15.22 2.70 3.03
C LEU A 26 16.39 3.67 2.77
N LEU A 27 16.34 4.84 3.40
CA LEU A 27 17.36 5.88 3.33
C LEU A 27 18.43 5.67 4.40
N SER A 28 17.99 5.59 5.65
CA SER A 28 18.83 5.84 6.82
C SER A 28 19.44 4.56 7.41
N HIS A 29 18.70 3.45 7.42
CA HIS A 29 19.09 2.22 8.11
C HIS A 29 18.68 0.95 7.32
N PRO A 30 19.15 0.78 6.06
CA PRO A 30 18.73 -0.35 5.22
C PRO A 30 19.15 -1.71 5.80
N THR A 31 20.28 -1.78 6.52
CA THR A 31 20.71 -3.01 7.19
C THR A 31 19.73 -3.41 8.30
N THR A 32 19.31 -2.46 9.14
CA THR A 32 18.31 -2.70 10.19
C THR A 32 16.97 -3.14 9.60
N LEU A 33 16.58 -2.58 8.45
CA LEU A 33 15.38 -3.03 7.75
C LEU A 33 15.49 -4.51 7.31
N SER A 34 16.63 -4.93 6.76
CA SER A 34 16.86 -6.34 6.41
C SER A 34 16.87 -7.26 7.63
N GLU A 35 17.38 -6.81 8.78
CA GLU A 35 17.34 -7.57 10.05
C GLU A 35 15.90 -7.77 10.56
N ILE A 36 15.04 -6.75 10.41
CA ILE A 36 13.63 -6.86 10.79
C ILE A 36 12.88 -7.79 9.85
N HIS A 37 13.10 -7.69 8.54
CA HIS A 37 12.54 -8.69 7.63
C HIS A 37 12.98 -10.10 8.02
N ARG A 38 14.27 -10.27 8.37
CA ARG A 38 14.80 -11.56 8.81
C ARG A 38 14.13 -12.07 10.09
N SER A 39 13.83 -11.21 11.07
CA SER A 39 13.15 -11.66 12.28
C SER A 39 11.75 -12.21 12.00
N TYR A 40 11.01 -11.63 11.03
CA TYR A 40 9.75 -12.21 10.55
C TYR A 40 9.96 -13.54 9.80
N VAL A 41 11.00 -13.65 8.97
CA VAL A 41 11.33 -14.91 8.28
C VAL A 41 11.70 -16.01 9.27
N ASP A 42 12.53 -15.70 10.26
CA ASP A 42 12.96 -16.63 11.31
C ASP A 42 11.77 -17.06 12.20
N ALA A 43 10.75 -16.20 12.34
CA ALA A 43 9.48 -16.51 13.00
C ALA A 43 8.51 -17.35 12.13
N GLY A 44 8.87 -17.66 10.88
CA GLY A 44 8.11 -18.53 9.99
C GLY A 44 7.12 -17.82 9.07
N ALA A 45 7.29 -16.52 8.81
CA ALA A 45 6.44 -15.79 7.87
C ALA A 45 6.53 -16.39 6.45
N ASP A 46 5.39 -16.67 5.81
CA ASP A 46 5.31 -17.14 4.42
C ASP A 46 5.36 -15.99 3.39
N ILE A 47 5.01 -14.78 3.83
CA ILE A 47 4.95 -13.56 3.02
C ILE A 47 5.60 -12.43 3.84
N VAL A 48 6.52 -11.69 3.22
CA VAL A 48 7.12 -10.48 3.78
C VAL A 48 6.64 -9.28 3.00
N LEU A 49 6.16 -8.27 3.72
CA LEU A 49 5.75 -6.99 3.14
C LEU A 49 6.93 -6.03 3.11
N THR A 50 7.08 -5.30 2.01
CA THR A 50 8.13 -4.28 1.84
C THR A 50 7.91 -3.06 2.75
N ALA A 51 8.98 -2.33 3.04
CA ALA A 51 8.92 -1.04 3.76
C ALA A 51 8.47 0.12 2.87
N THR A 52 7.34 -0.03 2.18
CA THR A 52 6.90 0.93 1.16
C THR A 52 5.50 1.50 1.39
N TYR A 53 4.87 1.18 2.52
CA TYR A 53 3.54 1.67 2.92
C TYR A 53 3.40 3.18 2.69
N GLN A 54 4.27 4.00 3.30
CA GLN A 54 4.32 5.47 3.11
C GLN A 54 5.25 5.96 1.99
N ALA A 55 5.88 5.06 1.22
CA ALA A 55 6.85 5.49 0.21
C ALA A 55 6.13 6.16 -0.97
N SER A 56 6.32 7.48 -1.11
CA SER A 56 5.76 8.33 -2.17
C SER A 56 6.72 9.44 -2.58
N PHE A 57 6.60 9.92 -3.82
CA PHE A 57 7.43 11.01 -4.33
C PHE A 57 7.36 12.26 -3.45
N GLU A 58 6.17 12.60 -2.97
CA GLU A 58 5.94 13.75 -2.10
C GLU A 58 6.57 13.55 -0.72
N GLY A 59 6.53 12.32 -0.18
CA GLY A 59 7.20 11.97 1.06
C GLY A 59 8.73 12.10 0.95
N PHE A 60 9.32 11.62 -0.14
CA PHE A 60 10.75 11.80 -0.41
C PHE A 60 11.12 13.27 -0.58
N ALA A 61 10.34 14.03 -1.36
CA ALA A 61 10.59 15.46 -1.58
C ALA A 61 10.55 16.28 -0.27
N ARG A 62 9.70 15.89 0.69
CA ARG A 62 9.60 16.52 2.02
C ARG A 62 10.61 16.01 3.04
N THR A 63 11.37 14.96 2.74
CA THR A 63 12.32 14.39 3.70
C THR A 63 13.55 15.29 3.81
N ALA A 64 13.68 15.96 4.95
CA ALA A 64 14.77 16.92 5.22
C ALA A 64 16.06 16.27 5.75
N ILE A 65 15.96 15.04 6.28
CA ILE A 65 17.10 14.29 6.81
C ILE A 65 17.72 13.50 5.66
N VAL A 66 18.86 13.99 5.17
CA VAL A 66 19.67 13.26 4.20
C VAL A 66 20.77 12.50 4.96
N PRO A 67 20.79 11.16 4.91
CA PRO A 67 21.86 10.35 5.46
C PRO A 67 23.22 10.78 4.88
N ALA A 68 24.27 10.77 5.72
CA ALA A 68 25.61 11.26 5.37
C ALA A 68 26.25 10.53 4.17
N ASN A 69 25.72 9.36 3.79
CA ASN A 69 26.15 8.51 2.69
C ASN A 69 25.43 8.79 1.35
N VAL A 70 24.51 9.76 1.27
CA VAL A 70 23.91 10.17 -0.02
C VAL A 70 24.85 11.17 -0.72
N PRO A 71 25.28 10.90 -1.97
CA PRO A 71 26.19 11.81 -2.68
C PRO A 71 25.57 13.20 -2.87
N ALA A 72 26.40 14.25 -2.75
CA ALA A 72 25.96 15.64 -2.68
C ALA A 72 25.28 16.16 -3.97
N ASP A 73 25.52 15.51 -5.11
CA ASP A 73 24.98 15.86 -6.43
C ASP A 73 23.48 15.54 -6.61
N HIS A 74 22.91 14.73 -5.71
CA HIS A 74 21.47 14.40 -5.69
C HIS A 74 20.60 15.44 -4.98
N LYS A 75 21.19 16.38 -4.22
CA LYS A 75 20.42 17.39 -3.48
C LYS A 75 19.82 18.41 -4.44
N GLN A 76 18.54 18.76 -4.27
CA GLN A 76 17.98 19.99 -4.83
C GLN A 76 17.83 21.03 -3.72
N ASP A 77 18.39 22.21 -3.99
CA ASP A 77 18.17 23.49 -3.32
C ASP A 77 18.51 23.57 -1.81
N GLU A 78 19.77 23.89 -1.51
CA GLU A 78 20.19 24.30 -0.16
C GLU A 78 19.65 25.70 0.24
N ARG A 79 18.99 26.43 -0.68
CA ARG A 79 18.52 27.81 -0.45
C ARG A 79 17.49 27.95 0.68
N HIS A 80 16.87 26.85 1.10
CA HIS A 80 15.92 26.82 2.22
C HIS A 80 16.34 25.88 3.37
N GLY A 81 17.61 25.45 3.42
CA GLY A 81 18.17 24.73 4.57
C GLY A 81 17.81 23.24 4.72
N HIS A 82 17.10 22.65 3.75
CA HIS A 82 16.77 21.21 3.74
C HIS A 82 17.07 20.60 2.38
N ALA A 83 17.91 19.56 2.36
CA ALA A 83 18.18 18.82 1.14
C ALA A 83 16.95 17.98 0.76
N THR A 84 16.44 18.18 -0.46
CA THR A 84 15.27 17.44 -0.98
C THR A 84 15.71 16.32 -1.91
N TYR A 85 15.00 15.18 -1.88
CA TYR A 85 15.23 14.05 -2.78
C TYR A 85 14.50 14.27 -4.11
N ARG A 86 15.20 13.99 -5.22
CA ARG A 86 14.62 14.10 -6.57
C ARG A 86 13.71 12.91 -6.86
N PRO A 87 12.81 12.99 -7.87
CA PRO A 87 12.00 11.85 -8.29
C PRO A 87 12.82 10.60 -8.62
N MET A 88 14.00 10.77 -9.24
CA MET A 88 14.90 9.64 -9.52
C MET A 88 15.46 8.98 -8.24
N ASP A 89 15.71 9.76 -7.19
CA ASP A 89 16.15 9.22 -5.90
C ASP A 89 15.02 8.45 -5.24
N ALA A 90 13.82 9.04 -5.22
CA ALA A 90 12.61 8.39 -4.71
C ALA A 90 12.38 7.04 -5.41
N THR A 91 12.45 7.00 -6.75
CA THR A 91 12.37 5.77 -7.55
C THR A 91 13.42 4.74 -7.13
N ARG A 92 14.68 5.16 -6.97
CA ARG A 92 15.78 4.27 -6.55
C ARG A 92 15.51 3.65 -5.18
N TYR A 93 15.09 4.44 -4.19
CA TYR A 93 14.85 3.96 -2.84
C TYR A 93 13.58 3.13 -2.72
N MET A 94 12.51 3.50 -3.44
CA MET A 94 11.31 2.66 -3.54
C MET A 94 11.66 1.27 -4.09
N ARG A 95 12.40 1.21 -5.20
CA ARG A 95 12.85 -0.07 -5.78
C ARG A 95 13.80 -0.85 -4.86
N SER A 96 14.65 -0.18 -4.08
CA SER A 96 15.59 -0.87 -3.18
C SER A 96 14.91 -1.68 -2.07
N ALA A 97 13.64 -1.40 -1.75
CA ALA A 97 12.86 -2.17 -0.81
C ALA A 97 12.76 -3.66 -1.19
N ILE A 98 12.73 -3.98 -2.48
CA ILE A 98 12.63 -5.36 -2.97
C ILE A 98 13.89 -6.18 -2.66
N PRO A 99 15.11 -5.82 -3.13
CA PRO A 99 16.31 -6.57 -2.77
C PRO A 99 16.59 -6.57 -1.26
N LEU A 100 16.17 -5.54 -0.52
CA LEU A 100 16.29 -5.51 0.95
C LEU A 100 15.36 -6.50 1.67
N ALA A 101 14.20 -6.83 1.07
CA ALA A 101 13.38 -7.94 1.55
C ALA A 101 14.05 -9.29 1.25
N TYR A 102 14.53 -9.49 0.02
CA TYR A 102 15.18 -10.75 -0.39
C TYR A 102 16.48 -11.05 0.34
N SER A 103 17.26 -10.04 0.73
CA SER A 103 18.52 -10.25 1.48
C SER A 103 18.29 -10.99 2.82
N SER A 104 17.07 -10.93 3.36
CA SER A 104 16.68 -11.66 4.56
C SER A 104 16.48 -13.17 4.35
N PHE A 105 16.41 -13.65 3.10
CA PHE A 105 16.04 -15.04 2.79
C PHE A 105 17.23 -16.01 2.76
N ASN A 106 18.47 -15.49 2.75
CA ASN A 106 19.70 -16.25 2.51
C ASN A 106 19.95 -17.43 3.48
N PHE A 107 19.14 -17.56 4.53
CA PHE A 107 19.27 -18.60 5.55
C PHE A 107 17.98 -19.41 5.76
N SER A 108 16.93 -19.15 4.97
CA SER A 108 15.66 -19.87 5.08
C SER A 108 15.65 -21.12 4.19
N SER A 109 15.25 -22.26 4.75
CA SER A 109 15.02 -23.50 4.00
C SER A 109 13.76 -23.45 3.13
N LYS A 110 12.86 -22.49 3.40
CA LYS A 110 11.65 -22.19 2.62
C LYS A 110 11.58 -20.66 2.47
N PRO A 111 12.21 -20.08 1.43
CA PRO A 111 12.22 -18.63 1.27
C PRO A 111 10.79 -18.11 1.11
N PRO A 112 10.40 -17.05 1.86
CA PRO A 112 9.07 -16.49 1.74
C PRO A 112 8.91 -15.71 0.44
N ARG A 113 7.67 -15.32 0.15
CA ARG A 113 7.32 -14.48 -1.00
C ARG A 113 7.29 -13.01 -0.60
N VAL A 114 7.53 -12.11 -1.54
CA VAL A 114 7.50 -10.67 -1.30
C VAL A 114 6.17 -10.09 -1.76
N ALA A 115 5.54 -9.32 -0.88
CA ALA A 115 4.41 -8.48 -1.19
C ALA A 115 4.84 -7.00 -1.18
N LEU A 116 4.55 -6.29 -2.26
CA LEU A 116 4.71 -4.84 -2.28
C LEU A 116 3.62 -4.18 -1.44
N SER A 117 4.01 -3.61 -0.30
CA SER A 117 3.12 -2.86 0.60
C SER A 117 2.86 -1.46 0.05
N LEU A 118 1.58 -1.09 -0.08
CA LEU A 118 1.13 0.19 -0.60
C LEU A 118 0.05 0.74 0.34
N GLY A 119 0.36 1.80 1.09
CA GLY A 119 -0.62 2.51 1.89
C GLY A 119 -1.51 3.45 1.07
N PRO A 120 -2.58 3.98 1.67
CA PRO A 120 -3.45 4.96 1.02
C PRO A 120 -2.74 6.31 0.87
N TYR A 121 -3.32 7.21 0.09
CA TYR A 121 -2.89 8.59 -0.02
C TYR A 121 -2.76 9.25 1.36
N GLY A 122 -3.75 9.02 2.23
CA GLY A 122 -3.80 9.55 3.59
C GLY A 122 -2.57 9.24 4.43
N ALA A 123 -1.95 8.07 4.24
CA ALA A 123 -0.76 7.64 4.97
C ALA A 123 0.51 8.44 4.58
N THR A 124 0.48 9.14 3.45
CA THR A 124 1.62 9.91 2.93
C THR A 124 1.50 11.41 3.20
N MET A 125 0.36 11.82 3.79
CA MET A 125 0.08 13.20 4.15
C MET A 125 0.96 13.65 5.33
N CYS A 126 1.38 14.90 5.28
CA CYS A 126 2.26 15.51 6.28
C CYS A 126 1.82 16.97 6.44
N PRO A 127 1.75 17.53 7.68
CA PRO A 127 2.21 16.93 8.95
C PRO A 127 1.22 15.96 9.60
N VAL A 128 -0.05 15.95 9.17
CA VAL A 128 -1.09 15.09 9.74
C VAL A 128 -1.45 14.00 8.73
N SER A 129 -1.27 12.75 9.14
CA SER A 129 -1.67 11.58 8.38
C SER A 129 -3.19 11.36 8.51
N ALA A 130 -3.82 10.89 7.44
CA ALA A 130 -5.27 10.77 7.32
C ALA A 130 -5.73 9.35 6.93
N GLU A 131 -4.88 8.33 7.10
CA GLU A 131 -5.21 6.93 6.77
C GLU A 131 -6.38 6.38 7.58
N TYR A 132 -6.61 6.90 8.80
CA TYR A 132 -7.74 6.51 9.65
C TYR A 132 -8.96 7.42 9.47
N THR A 133 -8.75 8.72 9.25
CA THR A 133 -9.84 9.70 9.14
C THR A 133 -10.45 9.75 7.74
N GLY A 134 -9.66 9.50 6.70
CA GLY A 134 -10.05 9.67 5.30
C GLY A 134 -10.21 11.13 4.88
N ILE A 135 -9.78 12.10 5.69
CA ILE A 135 -9.92 13.53 5.39
C ILE A 135 -8.76 13.97 4.50
N TYR A 136 -8.98 13.96 3.19
CA TYR A 136 -7.98 14.34 2.18
C TYR A 136 -8.22 15.77 1.70
N PRO A 137 -7.21 16.43 1.11
CA PRO A 137 -7.38 17.76 0.54
C PRO A 137 -8.22 17.70 -0.75
N GLU A 138 -8.71 18.85 -1.19
CA GLU A 138 -9.65 18.99 -2.32
C GLU A 138 -9.10 18.41 -3.62
N GLU A 139 -7.78 18.48 -3.85
CA GLU A 139 -7.15 17.92 -5.05
C GLU A 139 -7.31 16.39 -5.14
N MET A 140 -7.55 15.74 -4.00
CA MET A 140 -7.80 14.30 -3.85
C MET A 140 -9.25 14.02 -3.43
N SER A 141 -10.19 14.92 -3.77
CA SER A 141 -11.63 14.73 -3.56
C SER A 141 -12.26 13.83 -4.63
N ASN A 142 -11.61 13.68 -5.79
CA ASN A 142 -12.10 12.88 -6.91
C ASN A 142 -11.31 11.57 -7.11
N THR A 143 -12.02 10.53 -7.55
CA THR A 143 -11.47 9.18 -7.78
C THR A 143 -10.36 9.16 -8.83
N ALA A 144 -10.45 9.97 -9.89
CA ALA A 144 -9.45 9.98 -10.97
C ALA A 144 -8.08 10.50 -10.53
N ALA A 145 -8.04 11.48 -9.63
CA ALA A 145 -6.80 12.00 -9.04
C ALA A 145 -6.12 10.95 -8.15
N LEU A 146 -6.89 10.27 -7.31
CA LEU A 146 -6.41 9.15 -6.50
C LEU A 146 -5.91 8.00 -7.39
N GLU A 147 -6.61 7.71 -8.49
CA GLU A 147 -6.23 6.66 -9.42
C GLU A 147 -4.88 6.97 -10.08
N ALA A 148 -4.71 8.20 -10.58
CA ALA A 148 -3.44 8.66 -11.14
C ALA A 148 -2.30 8.60 -10.11
N TRP A 149 -2.58 8.94 -8.85
CA TRP A 149 -1.60 8.87 -7.78
C TRP A 149 -1.15 7.43 -7.48
N HIS A 150 -2.08 6.49 -7.35
CA HIS A 150 -1.77 5.06 -7.16
C HIS A 150 -1.05 4.46 -8.36
N ALA A 151 -1.52 4.76 -9.58
CA ALA A 151 -0.88 4.33 -10.82
C ALA A 151 0.58 4.79 -10.86
N LYS A 152 0.86 6.04 -10.47
CA LYS A 152 2.22 6.57 -10.48
C LYS A 152 3.17 5.83 -9.54
N ARG A 153 2.69 5.36 -8.39
CA ARG A 153 3.48 4.53 -7.46
C ARG A 153 3.73 3.12 -8.01
N LEU A 154 2.77 2.55 -8.74
CA LEU A 154 2.92 1.22 -9.36
C LEU A 154 3.90 1.26 -10.54
N GLU A 155 3.84 2.30 -11.37
CA GLU A 155 4.76 2.55 -12.50
C GLU A 155 6.23 2.47 -12.08
N VAL A 156 6.56 2.97 -10.89
CA VAL A 156 7.91 2.91 -10.32
C VAL A 156 8.46 1.50 -10.38
N TYR A 157 7.68 0.48 -10.02
CA TYR A 157 8.16 -0.90 -10.00
C TYR A 157 8.05 -1.57 -11.36
N MET A 158 7.02 -1.24 -12.15
CA MET A 158 6.80 -1.84 -13.47
C MET A 158 7.84 -1.42 -14.51
N GLU A 159 8.32 -0.18 -14.46
CA GLU A 159 9.39 0.32 -15.34
C GLU A 159 10.75 -0.35 -15.09
N ASP A 160 10.87 -1.20 -14.07
CA ASP A 160 12.04 -2.05 -13.83
C ASP A 160 11.62 -3.54 -13.82
N PRO A 161 11.66 -4.22 -14.98
CA PRO A 161 11.22 -5.60 -15.11
C PRO A 161 11.90 -6.58 -14.15
N GLU A 162 13.17 -6.33 -13.77
CA GLU A 162 13.89 -7.19 -12.83
C GLU A 162 13.31 -7.11 -11.42
N THR A 163 12.97 -5.90 -10.97
CA THR A 163 12.30 -5.66 -9.69
C THR A 163 10.86 -6.16 -9.74
N TRP A 164 10.12 -5.87 -10.82
CA TRP A 164 8.74 -6.31 -10.98
C TRP A 164 8.56 -7.83 -10.93
N ARG A 165 9.52 -8.59 -11.48
CA ARG A 165 9.48 -10.06 -11.48
C ARG A 165 9.68 -10.68 -10.09
N LYS A 166 10.23 -9.94 -9.15
CA LYS A 166 10.49 -10.36 -7.76
C LYS A 166 9.34 -10.01 -6.81
N ILE A 167 8.30 -9.33 -7.30
CA ILE A 167 7.12 -8.99 -6.51
C ILE A 167 6.06 -10.04 -6.81
N GLU A 168 5.73 -10.87 -5.83
CA GLU A 168 4.71 -11.92 -6.00
C GLU A 168 3.30 -11.40 -5.79
N PHE A 169 3.15 -10.43 -4.88
CA PHE A 169 1.85 -9.84 -4.55
C PHE A 169 1.91 -8.31 -4.44
N LEU A 170 0.77 -7.67 -4.64
CA LEU A 170 0.56 -6.27 -4.30
C LEU A 170 -0.43 -6.21 -3.12
N GLY A 171 -0.02 -5.59 -2.02
CA GLY A 171 -0.86 -5.40 -0.85
C GLY A 171 -1.20 -3.94 -0.68
N PHE A 172 -2.43 -3.57 -1.01
CA PHE A 172 -2.97 -2.25 -0.66
C PHE A 172 -3.54 -2.34 0.76
N GLU A 173 -3.01 -1.55 1.68
CA GLU A 173 -3.29 -1.75 3.11
C GLU A 173 -3.87 -0.50 3.76
N THR A 174 -4.73 -0.67 4.77
CA THR A 174 -5.26 0.42 5.59
C THR A 174 -6.02 1.46 4.76
N VAL A 175 -6.79 1.04 3.76
CA VAL A 175 -7.52 1.97 2.87
C VAL A 175 -8.87 2.29 3.49
N ARG A 176 -9.05 3.50 4.03
CA ARG A 176 -10.31 3.91 4.68
C ARG A 176 -11.42 4.26 3.69
N ARG A 177 -11.09 4.98 2.61
CA ARG A 177 -12.06 5.58 1.69
C ARG A 177 -12.53 4.59 0.62
N TRP A 178 -13.85 4.38 0.51
CA TRP A 178 -14.44 3.54 -0.54
C TRP A 178 -14.15 4.07 -1.96
N ASP A 179 -14.03 5.38 -2.16
CA ASP A 179 -13.72 5.95 -3.47
C ASP A 179 -12.22 5.83 -3.82
N GLU A 180 -11.36 5.73 -2.81
CA GLU A 180 -9.96 5.35 -3.01
C GLU A 180 -9.83 3.86 -3.37
N VAL A 181 -10.69 2.99 -2.84
CA VAL A 181 -10.78 1.59 -3.28
C VAL A 181 -11.10 1.50 -4.77
N LEU A 182 -12.07 2.28 -5.26
CA LEU A 182 -12.38 2.36 -6.69
C LEU A 182 -11.20 2.89 -7.51
N ALA A 183 -10.50 3.91 -7.01
CA ALA A 183 -9.30 4.44 -7.63
C ALA A 183 -8.18 3.39 -7.74
N ILE A 184 -7.98 2.57 -6.71
CA ILE A 184 -7.01 1.46 -6.73
C ILE A 184 -7.42 0.41 -7.77
N ARG A 185 -8.69 0.03 -7.84
CA ARG A 185 -9.21 -0.88 -8.88
C ARG A 185 -8.94 -0.33 -10.28
N GLY A 186 -9.18 0.96 -10.51
CA GLY A 186 -8.89 1.65 -11.76
C GLY A 186 -7.40 1.62 -12.12
N ALA A 187 -6.53 1.94 -11.15
CA ALA A 187 -5.08 1.90 -11.33
C ALA A 187 -4.59 0.49 -11.69
N MET A 188 -5.09 -0.53 -10.99
CA MET A 188 -4.83 -1.94 -11.31
C MET A 188 -5.34 -2.33 -12.70
N GLY A 189 -6.50 -1.82 -13.11
CA GLY A 189 -7.05 -1.98 -14.45
C GLY A 189 -6.11 -1.46 -15.54
N LYS A 190 -5.54 -0.25 -15.34
CA LYS A 190 -4.51 0.31 -16.23
C LYS A 190 -3.26 -0.56 -16.27
N LEU A 191 -2.81 -1.11 -15.14
CA LEU A 191 -1.64 -2.00 -15.13
C LEU A 191 -1.82 -3.22 -16.02
N LEU A 192 -3.01 -3.83 -16.07
CA LEU A 192 -3.25 -4.97 -16.96
C LEU A 192 -3.24 -4.63 -18.44
N GLN A 193 -3.62 -3.41 -18.80
CA GLN A 193 -3.56 -2.97 -20.19
C GLN A 193 -2.11 -2.79 -20.66
N ILE A 194 -1.22 -2.42 -19.74
CA ILE A 194 0.21 -2.17 -20.00
C ILE A 194 1.03 -3.46 -19.90
N ALA A 195 0.68 -4.36 -18.98
CA ALA A 195 1.39 -5.61 -18.80
C ALA A 195 1.21 -6.52 -20.03
N GLU A 196 2.31 -6.96 -20.63
CA GLU A 196 2.28 -8.00 -21.67
C GLU A 196 1.45 -9.19 -21.18
N SER A 197 0.58 -9.70 -22.05
CA SER A 197 -0.43 -10.71 -21.75
C SER A 197 0.17 -11.87 -20.94
N GLY A 198 -0.14 -11.92 -19.63
CA GLY A 198 0.24 -13.03 -18.75
C GLY A 198 0.87 -12.66 -17.39
N GLN A 199 1.23 -11.40 -17.12
CA GLN A 199 1.87 -11.00 -15.86
C GLN A 199 0.97 -10.22 -14.88
N SER A 200 -0.31 -10.59 -14.77
CA SER A 200 -1.16 -10.07 -13.69
C SER A 200 -0.62 -10.51 -12.33
N ARG A 201 -0.29 -9.56 -11.45
CA ARG A 201 0.06 -9.88 -10.06
C ARG A 201 -1.22 -10.08 -9.26
N LYS A 202 -1.21 -11.09 -8.38
CA LYS A 202 -2.25 -11.22 -7.36
C LYS A 202 -2.14 -10.02 -6.44
N TRP A 203 -3.27 -9.42 -6.12
CA TRP A 203 -3.30 -8.26 -5.26
C TRP A 203 -4.48 -8.33 -4.30
N TRP A 204 -4.31 -7.76 -3.13
CA TRP A 204 -5.40 -7.60 -2.17
C TRP A 204 -5.53 -6.13 -1.77
N ILE A 205 -6.69 -5.79 -1.22
CA ILE A 205 -6.92 -4.51 -0.57
C ILE A 205 -7.54 -4.74 0.81
N SER A 206 -6.99 -4.11 1.84
CA SER A 206 -7.55 -4.18 3.18
C SER A 206 -8.04 -2.81 3.67
N GLY A 207 -9.24 -2.82 4.25
CA GLY A 207 -9.88 -1.65 4.83
C GLY A 207 -9.45 -1.42 6.27
N VAL A 208 -9.79 -0.24 6.79
CA VAL A 208 -9.62 0.11 8.20
C VAL A 208 -10.88 0.80 8.72
N PHE A 209 -11.34 0.39 9.90
CA PHE A 209 -12.57 0.89 10.53
C PHE A 209 -12.26 1.22 11.99
N PRO A 210 -11.63 2.39 12.25
CA PRO A 210 -11.00 2.70 13.53
C PRO A 210 -11.98 3.12 14.64
N GLN A 211 -13.26 3.33 14.29
CA GLN A 211 -14.30 3.76 15.22
C GLN A 211 -14.52 2.71 16.33
N GLU A 212 -14.98 3.18 17.51
CA GLU A 212 -15.33 2.28 18.61
C GLU A 212 -16.51 1.40 18.22
N ASP A 213 -17.58 2.04 17.75
CA ASP A 213 -18.76 1.39 17.21
C ASP A 213 -18.60 1.15 15.71
N ILE A 214 -19.02 -0.04 15.26
CA ILE A 214 -18.96 -0.44 13.86
C ILE A 214 -20.12 0.23 13.11
N ASP A 215 -19.77 1.08 12.14
CA ASP A 215 -20.71 1.56 11.13
C ASP A 215 -20.86 0.49 10.03
N GLU A 216 -21.92 -0.32 10.11
CA GLU A 216 -22.14 -1.40 9.14
C GLU A 216 -22.34 -0.88 7.71
N GLU A 217 -22.91 0.32 7.55
CA GLU A 217 -23.12 0.89 6.22
C GLU A 217 -21.78 1.31 5.59
N ASP A 218 -20.86 1.88 6.38
CA ASP A 218 -19.49 2.19 5.93
C ASP A 218 -18.76 0.90 5.49
N VAL A 219 -18.85 -0.18 6.28
CA VAL A 219 -18.24 -1.48 5.94
C VAL A 219 -18.83 -2.07 4.65
N ARG A 220 -20.16 -2.05 4.50
CA ARG A 220 -20.83 -2.56 3.30
C ARG A 220 -20.47 -1.76 2.08
N ARG A 221 -20.53 -0.42 2.17
CA ARG A 221 -20.16 0.48 1.08
C ARG A 221 -18.71 0.26 0.63
N TRP A 222 -17.79 0.11 1.59
CA TRP A 222 -16.40 -0.22 1.29
C TRP A 222 -16.27 -1.57 0.57
N THR A 223 -17.02 -2.58 1.03
CA THR A 223 -17.02 -3.94 0.46
C THR A 223 -17.54 -3.95 -0.98
N SER A 224 -18.68 -3.29 -1.23
CA SER A 224 -19.23 -3.10 -2.58
C SER A 224 -18.27 -2.29 -3.47
N ALA A 225 -17.56 -1.29 -2.94
CA ALA A 225 -16.53 -0.61 -3.72
C ALA A 225 -15.37 -1.54 -4.10
N ALA A 226 -15.00 -2.51 -3.26
CA ALA A 226 -13.90 -3.44 -3.52
C ALA A 226 -14.27 -4.57 -4.48
N PHE A 227 -15.51 -5.08 -4.42
CA PHE A 227 -15.93 -6.30 -5.13
C PHE A 227 -17.25 -6.20 -5.90
N GLY A 228 -17.99 -5.11 -5.77
CA GLY A 228 -19.28 -4.91 -6.44
C GLY A 228 -19.14 -4.68 -7.94
N SER A 229 -20.22 -5.00 -8.65
CA SER A 229 -20.33 -5.11 -10.11
C SER A 229 -20.35 -3.79 -10.87
N THR A 230 -19.95 -2.68 -10.24
CA THR A 230 -19.93 -1.36 -10.88
C THR A 230 -19.19 -1.44 -12.21
N SER A 231 -19.96 -1.35 -13.29
CA SER A 231 -19.62 -1.70 -14.67
C SER A 231 -18.47 -0.87 -15.27
N GLU A 232 -17.99 0.14 -14.57
CA GLU A 232 -17.05 1.13 -15.10
C GLU A 232 -15.64 1.07 -14.49
N ASN A 233 -15.39 0.44 -13.35
CA ASN A 233 -14.09 0.63 -12.66
C ASN A 233 -13.38 -0.66 -12.26
N GLY A 234 -12.50 -1.10 -13.16
CA GLY A 234 -11.28 -1.81 -12.80
C GLY A 234 -11.44 -3.28 -12.42
N LEU A 235 -10.30 -3.90 -12.11
CA LEU A 235 -10.22 -5.33 -11.81
C LEU A 235 -10.68 -5.61 -10.39
N HIS A 236 -11.19 -6.82 -10.17
CA HIS A 236 -11.41 -7.30 -8.81
C HIS A 236 -10.08 -7.72 -8.17
N PRO A 237 -9.89 -7.44 -6.87
CA PRO A 237 -8.77 -7.97 -6.13
C PRO A 237 -8.87 -9.49 -5.99
N TRP A 238 -7.73 -10.13 -5.76
CA TRP A 238 -7.67 -11.54 -5.41
C TRP A 238 -8.23 -11.80 -4.00
N GLY A 239 -8.19 -10.80 -3.12
CA GLY A 239 -8.80 -10.85 -1.80
C GLY A 239 -9.06 -9.46 -1.20
N ILE A 240 -10.03 -9.38 -0.30
CA ILE A 240 -10.23 -8.22 0.58
C ILE A 240 -10.04 -8.63 2.03
N GLY A 241 -9.78 -7.65 2.90
CA GLY A 241 -9.72 -7.89 4.33
C GLY A 241 -9.78 -6.60 5.14
N VAL A 242 -9.39 -6.71 6.41
CA VAL A 242 -9.30 -5.60 7.35
C VAL A 242 -7.96 -5.65 8.08
N ASN A 243 -7.35 -4.49 8.31
CA ASN A 243 -6.15 -4.37 9.13
C ASN A 243 -6.16 -3.04 9.91
N CYS A 244 -5.29 -2.91 10.92
CA CYS A 244 -5.19 -1.72 11.76
C CYS A 244 -6.54 -1.30 12.42
N THR A 245 -7.42 -2.28 12.65
CA THR A 245 -8.69 -2.12 13.36
C THR A 245 -8.61 -2.80 14.72
N ARG A 246 -9.44 -2.36 15.68
CA ARG A 246 -9.54 -2.98 17.02
C ARG A 246 -9.87 -4.46 16.88
N LEU A 247 -9.12 -5.31 17.61
CA LEU A 247 -9.23 -6.78 17.51
C LEU A 247 -10.65 -7.29 17.80
N GLU A 248 -11.33 -6.68 18.77
CA GLU A 248 -12.72 -6.99 19.16
C GLU A 248 -13.75 -6.75 18.05
N ASN A 249 -13.44 -5.86 17.09
CA ASN A 249 -14.34 -5.54 15.98
C ASN A 249 -14.08 -6.39 14.73
N ILE A 250 -12.96 -7.12 14.65
CA ILE A 250 -12.54 -7.83 13.42
C ILE A 250 -13.58 -8.87 12.99
N GLU A 251 -14.04 -9.73 13.90
CA GLU A 251 -15.00 -10.79 13.59
C GLU A 251 -16.29 -10.20 13.01
N ARG A 252 -16.84 -9.19 13.67
CA ARG A 252 -18.07 -8.53 13.21
C ARG A 252 -17.91 -7.83 11.86
N ILE A 253 -16.77 -7.17 11.61
CA ILE A 253 -16.50 -6.52 10.32
C ILE A 253 -16.42 -7.57 9.21
N VAL A 254 -15.72 -8.69 9.46
CA VAL A 254 -15.59 -9.77 8.48
C VAL A 254 -16.96 -10.39 8.17
N ASP A 255 -17.82 -10.61 9.17
CA ASP A 255 -19.19 -11.10 8.95
C ASP A 255 -20.00 -10.17 8.02
N ILE A 256 -19.88 -8.86 8.21
CA ILE A 256 -20.57 -7.86 7.38
C ILE A 256 -20.01 -7.89 5.94
N MET A 257 -18.68 -8.00 5.78
CA MET A 257 -18.05 -8.13 4.47
C MET A 257 -18.52 -9.40 3.74
N GLU A 258 -18.57 -10.54 4.43
CA GLU A 258 -19.03 -11.80 3.85
C GLU A 258 -20.50 -11.77 3.44
N ASP A 259 -21.37 -11.18 4.28
CA ASP A 259 -22.78 -10.97 3.96
C ASP A 259 -22.94 -10.10 2.71
N GLU A 260 -22.20 -8.99 2.60
CA GLU A 260 -22.26 -8.10 1.43
C GLU A 260 -21.75 -8.78 0.16
N LEU A 261 -20.64 -9.52 0.24
CA LEU A 261 -20.14 -10.34 -0.87
C LEU A 261 -21.16 -11.39 -1.32
N GLY A 262 -21.96 -11.92 -0.39
CA GLY A 262 -23.08 -12.81 -0.69
C GLY A 262 -24.18 -12.12 -1.51
N ARG A 263 -24.51 -10.88 -1.16
CA ARG A 263 -25.52 -10.06 -1.87
C ARG A 263 -25.07 -9.68 -3.28
N GLU A 264 -23.85 -9.21 -3.44
CA GLU A 264 -23.27 -8.82 -4.74
C GLU A 264 -23.23 -10.01 -5.73
N LYS A 265 -22.95 -11.23 -5.25
CA LYS A 265 -23.00 -12.43 -6.11
C LYS A 265 -24.41 -12.79 -6.55
N LEU A 266 -25.42 -12.51 -5.73
CA LEU A 266 -26.82 -12.78 -6.07
C LEU A 266 -27.34 -11.77 -7.10
N THR A 267 -26.97 -10.50 -6.99
CA THR A 267 -27.31 -9.46 -7.97
C THR A 267 -26.68 -9.74 -9.33
N ASP A 268 -25.38 -10.11 -9.37
CA ASP A 268 -24.69 -10.50 -10.62
C ASP A 268 -25.37 -11.66 -11.35
N ASN A 269 -25.80 -12.68 -10.59
CA ASN A 269 -26.49 -13.83 -11.14
C ASN A 269 -27.93 -13.49 -11.58
N GLY A 270 -28.59 -12.57 -10.89
CA GLY A 270 -29.92 -12.06 -11.24
C GLY A 270 -29.92 -11.22 -12.52
N GLU A 271 -28.92 -10.35 -12.70
CA GLU A 271 -28.74 -9.57 -13.93
C GLU A 271 -28.44 -10.50 -15.12
N ARG A 272 -27.54 -11.48 -14.97
CA ARG A 272 -27.28 -12.49 -16.02
C ARG A 272 -28.51 -13.34 -16.37
N ALA A 273 -29.38 -13.64 -15.40
CA ALA A 273 -30.63 -14.35 -15.64
C ALA A 273 -31.68 -13.48 -16.38
N SER A 274 -31.66 -12.16 -16.21
CA SER A 274 -32.61 -11.22 -16.82
C SER A 274 -32.30 -10.85 -18.29
N VAL A 275 -31.08 -11.13 -18.77
CA VAL A 275 -30.68 -10.90 -20.18
C VAL A 275 -31.16 -12.02 -21.13
N GLY A 276 -31.88 -13.01 -20.62
CA GLY A 276 -32.37 -14.17 -21.36
C GLY A 276 -33.89 -14.25 -21.51
N SER A 277 -34.58 -13.16 -21.85
CA SER A 277 -35.94 -13.25 -22.41
C SER A 277 -36.41 -11.92 -23.01
N SER A 278 -36.22 -11.76 -24.32
CA SER A 278 -37.15 -11.14 -25.29
C SER A 278 -36.55 -11.24 -26.69
#